data_AF-A0AAW4X2B9-F1
#
_entry.id   AF-A0AAW4X2B9-F1
#
_cell.length_a   1.000
_cell.length_b   1.000
_cell.length_c   1.000
_cell.angle_alpha   90.00
_cell.angle_beta   90.00
_cell.angle_gamma   90.00
#
_symmetry.space_group_name_H-M   'P 1'
#
loop_
_entity.id
_entity.type
_entity.pdbx_description
1 polymer ?
#
loop_
_entity_poly.entity_id
_entity_poly.type
_entity_poly.pdbx_seq_one_letter_code
_entity_poly.pdbx_strand_id
1 'polypeptide(L)'
;MLESGAAVFKKFTREEDMDARIGGDEFAILLTDCSLENAKKCAEKLKEEIASLKFNNVDSQITASFGLTNLGKDDNSKNFINRSDRALYE
;
A
#
# COMPACT_ATOMS: atom_id res chain seq x y z
N MET A 1 6.86 -6.60 13.65
CA MET A 1 6.65 -6.68 12.19
C MET A 1 5.54 -5.73 11.78
N LEU A 2 4.30 -5.94 12.26
CA LEU A 2 3.12 -5.14 11.91
C LEU A 2 3.19 -3.67 12.31
N GLU A 3 3.70 -3.35 13.51
CA GLU A 3 3.88 -1.96 13.94
C GLU A 3 4.90 -1.21 13.08
N SER A 4 5.98 -1.88 12.68
CA SER A 4 7.00 -1.28 11.81
C SER A 4 6.49 -1.07 10.38
N GLY A 5 5.63 -1.99 9.89
CA GLY A 5 4.95 -1.82 8.60
C GLY A 5 4.11 -0.55 8.58
N ALA A 6 3.17 -0.41 9.53
CA ALA A 6 2.32 0.78 9.69
C ALA A 6 3.13 2.08 9.76
N ALA A 7 4.26 2.08 10.48
CA ALA A 7 5.14 3.23 10.58
C ALA A 7 5.82 3.62 9.25
N VAL A 8 6.10 2.65 8.36
CA VAL A 8 6.63 2.94 7.04
C VAL A 8 5.55 3.56 6.15
N PHE A 9 4.33 3.05 6.14
CA PHE A 9 3.24 3.62 5.33
C PHE A 9 3.02 5.11 5.62
N LYS A 10 3.11 5.53 6.89
CA LYS A 10 3.01 6.95 7.28
C LYS A 10 4.05 7.88 6.67
N LYS A 11 5.21 7.38 6.26
CA LYS A 11 6.23 8.19 5.55
C LYS A 11 5.86 8.45 4.09
N PHE A 12 4.93 7.66 3.54
CA PHE A 12 4.52 7.67 2.15
C PHE A 12 3.13 8.28 1.92
N THR A 13 2.42 8.62 3.01
CA THR A 13 1.14 9.33 2.98
C THR A 13 1.34 10.80 3.33
N ARG A 14 0.72 11.68 2.57
CA ARG A 14 0.56 13.11 2.90
C ARG A 14 -0.59 13.30 3.89
N GLU A 15 -0.78 14.53 4.36
CA GLU A 15 -1.85 14.86 5.32
C GLU A 15 -3.26 14.60 4.75
N GLU A 16 -3.41 14.77 3.43
CA GLU A 16 -4.65 14.50 2.70
C GLU A 16 -4.82 13.03 2.25
N ASP A 17 -3.80 12.19 2.42
CA ASP A 17 -3.86 10.77 2.10
C ASP A 17 -4.31 9.97 3.34
N MET A 18 -4.86 8.77 3.15
CA MET A 18 -5.28 7.91 4.26
C MET A 18 -4.57 6.56 4.21
N ASP A 19 -3.99 6.12 5.32
CA ASP A 19 -3.54 4.74 5.53
C ASP A 19 -4.50 3.99 6.47
N ALA A 20 -4.75 2.72 6.15
CA ALA A 20 -5.58 1.85 6.98
C ALA A 20 -5.05 0.42 6.98
N ARG A 21 -5.19 -0.27 8.12
CA ARG A 21 -5.04 -1.73 8.20
C ARG A 21 -6.39 -2.37 7.92
N ILE A 22 -6.48 -3.19 6.87
CA ILE A 22 -7.72 -3.83 6.46
C ILE A 22 -7.98 -5.09 7.29
N GLY A 23 -6.94 -5.89 7.54
CA GLY A 23 -7.01 -7.11 8.34
C GLY A 23 -5.71 -7.89 8.26
N GLY A 24 -5.39 -8.70 9.28
CA GLY A 24 -4.16 -9.51 9.26
C GLY A 24 -2.92 -8.69 8.90
N ASP A 25 -2.30 -9.02 7.77
CA ASP A 25 -1.09 -8.35 7.25
C ASP A 25 -1.41 -7.43 6.04
N GLU A 26 -2.68 -7.15 5.80
CA GLU A 26 -3.18 -6.32 4.69
C GLU A 26 -3.33 -4.85 5.11
N PHE A 27 -2.74 -3.97 4.29
CA PHE A 27 -2.77 -2.52 4.45
C PHE A 27 -3.25 -1.87 3.16
N ALA A 28 -3.97 -0.76 3.28
CA ALA A 28 -4.43 0.05 2.16
C ALA A 28 -3.96 1.50 2.35
N ILE A 29 -3.58 2.14 1.24
CA ILE A 29 -3.37 3.58 1.16
C ILE A 29 -4.33 4.17 0.13
N LEU A 30 -5.10 5.18 0.54
CA LEU A 30 -5.87 6.02 -0.37
C LEU A 30 -5.07 7.29 -0.65
N LEU A 31 -4.64 7.44 -1.91
CA LEU A 31 -3.89 8.62 -2.36
C LEU A 31 -4.83 9.64 -3.01
N THR A 32 -4.90 10.84 -2.43
CA THR A 32 -5.74 11.93 -2.90
C THR A 32 -5.04 12.69 -4.04
N ASP A 33 -5.81 13.05 -5.07
CA ASP A 33 -5.32 13.76 -6.27
C ASP A 33 -4.02 13.16 -6.85
N CYS A 34 -4.00 11.83 -6.98
CA CYS A 34 -2.84 11.08 -7.41
C CYS A 34 -3.11 10.35 -8.73
N SER A 35 -2.22 10.52 -9.71
CA SER A 35 -2.28 9.74 -10.94
C SER A 35 -1.81 8.30 -10.67
N LEU A 36 -2.28 7.35 -11.48
CA LEU A 36 -1.84 5.96 -11.38
C LEU A 36 -0.32 5.81 -11.57
N GLU A 37 0.30 6.67 -12.38
CA GLU A 37 1.75 6.69 -12.57
C GLU A 37 2.49 7.13 -11.29
N ASN A 38 2.00 8.17 -10.62
CA ASN A 38 2.58 8.62 -9.35
C ASN A 38 2.33 7.60 -8.23
N ALA A 39 1.16 6.95 -8.21
CA ALA A 39 0.86 5.86 -7.29
C ALA A 39 1.82 4.67 -7.50
N LYS A 40 2.13 4.31 -8.75
CA LYS A 40 3.15 3.30 -9.07
C LYS A 40 4.53 3.66 -8.55
N LYS A 41 4.97 4.90 -8.76
CA LYS A 41 6.26 5.39 -8.23
C LYS A 41 6.30 5.35 -6.70
N CYS A 42 5.19 5.66 -6.03
CA CYS A 42 5.06 5.57 -4.59
C CYS A 42 5.18 4.11 -4.12
N ALA A 43 4.45 3.20 -4.76
CA ALA A 43 4.48 1.77 -4.44
C ALA A 43 5.86 1.13 -4.61
N GLU A 44 6.60 1.45 -5.68
CA GLU A 44 7.97 0.94 -5.87
C GLU A 44 8.92 1.42 -4.76
N LYS A 45 8.87 2.71 -4.39
CA LYS A 45 9.68 3.22 -3.28
C LYS A 45 9.32 2.57 -1.95
N LEU A 46 8.02 2.38 -1.71
CA LEU A 46 7.52 1.73 -0.50
C LEU A 46 7.98 0.27 -0.42
N LYS A 47 7.98 -0.44 -1.55
CA LYS A 47 8.53 -1.79 -1.68
C LYS A 47 10.02 -1.85 -1.33
N GLU A 48 10.81 -0.91 -1.85
CA GLU A 48 12.25 -0.80 -1.54
C GLU A 48 12.49 -0.53 -0.05
N GLU A 49 11.73 0.40 0.55
CA GLU A 49 11.84 0.69 1.98
C GLU A 49 11.48 -0.52 2.84
N ILE A 50 10.37 -1.20 2.55
CA ILE A 50 9.95 -2.42 3.27
C ILE A 50 11.03 -3.50 3.16
N ALA A 51 11.57 -3.70 1.95
CA ALA A 51 12.65 -4.64 1.67
C ALA A 51 13.95 -4.32 2.43
N SER A 52 14.16 -3.06 2.82
CA SER A 52 15.33 -2.63 3.59
C SER A 52 15.17 -2.77 5.12
N LEU A 53 13.93 -2.96 5.60
CA LEU A 53 13.66 -3.06 7.03
C LEU A 53 14.27 -4.33 7.62
N LYS A 54 15.03 -4.16 8.70
CA LYS A 54 15.51 -5.26 9.52
C LYS A 54 14.57 -5.45 10.71
N PHE A 55 14.10 -6.68 10.87
CA PHE A 55 13.25 -7.04 11.99
C PHE A 55 14.04 -7.94 12.92
N ASN A 56 14.18 -7.53 14.19
CA ASN A 56 15.07 -8.17 15.16
C ASN A 56 14.83 -9.69 15.37
N ASN A 57 13.67 -10.22 14.94
CA ASN A 57 13.28 -11.62 15.12
C ASN A 57 12.96 -12.33 13.79
N VAL A 58 13.32 -11.75 12.64
CA VAL A 58 13.08 -12.35 11.32
C VAL A 58 14.38 -12.30 10.53
N ASP A 59 14.97 -13.47 10.31
CA ASP A 59 16.21 -13.64 9.54
C ASP A 59 15.98 -13.65 8.01
N SER A 60 14.78 -13.27 7.58
CA SER A 60 14.35 -13.23 6.18
C SER A 60 13.97 -11.82 5.78
N GLN A 61 14.28 -11.49 4.54
CA GLN A 61 13.82 -10.25 3.93
C GLN A 61 12.30 -10.29 3.78
N ILE A 62 11.65 -9.20 4.17
CA ILE A 62 10.20 -9.04 4.03
C ILE A 62 9.95 -8.21 2.80
N THR A 63 9.01 -8.65 1.99
CA THR A 63 8.56 -7.94 0.80
C THR A 63 7.07 -7.65 0.91
N ALA A 64 6.60 -6.74 0.07
CA ALA A 64 5.18 -6.43 -0.06
C ALA A 64 4.78 -6.43 -1.53
N SER A 65 3.53 -6.84 -1.76
CA SER A 65 2.86 -6.74 -3.05
C SER A 65 1.89 -5.56 -3.01
N PHE A 66 1.69 -4.89 -4.14
CA PHE A 66 0.84 -3.71 -4.24
C PHE A 66 -0.11 -3.81 -5.43
N GLY A 67 -1.41 -3.69 -5.16
CA GLY A 67 -2.45 -3.64 -6.18
C GLY A 67 -2.96 -2.21 -6.33
N LEU A 68 -2.78 -1.61 -7.50
CA LEU A 68 -3.05 -0.19 -7.73
C LEU A 68 -4.25 0.01 -8.64
N THR A 69 -5.16 0.90 -8.26
CA THR A 69 -6.31 1.27 -9.09
C THR A 69 -6.70 2.72 -8.83
N ASN A 70 -7.24 3.38 -9.85
CA ASN A 70 -7.84 4.71 -9.70
C ASN A 70 -9.31 4.58 -9.32
N LEU A 71 -9.82 5.60 -8.63
CA LEU A 71 -11.25 5.76 -8.40
C LEU A 71 -11.92 6.26 -9.69
N GLY A 72 -12.77 5.42 -10.27
CA GLY A 72 -13.61 5.70 -11.43
C GLY A 72 -14.96 6.31 -11.04
N LYS A 73 -15.64 6.90 -12.02
CA LYS A 73 -16.94 7.58 -11.79
C LYS A 73 -18.05 6.64 -11.33
N ASP A 74 -18.02 5.39 -11.74
CA ASP A 74 -19.03 4.38 -11.43
C ASP A 74 -18.60 3.47 -10.26
N ASP A 75 -17.61 3.91 -9.49
CA ASP A 75 -17.14 3.14 -8.36
C ASP A 75 -18.02 3.29 -7.13
N ASN A 76 -18.23 2.16 -6.48
CA ASN A 76 -18.60 2.09 -5.09
C ASN A 76 -17.41 1.53 -4.28
N SER A 77 -17.50 1.58 -2.95
CA SER A 77 -16.41 1.10 -2.10
C SER A 77 -16.01 -0.36 -2.40
N LYS A 78 -16.97 -1.24 -2.72
CA LYS A 78 -16.70 -2.65 -2.98
C LYS A 78 -15.96 -2.88 -4.30
N ASN A 79 -16.43 -2.28 -5.40
CA ASN A 79 -15.82 -2.52 -6.71
C ASN A 79 -14.41 -1.89 -6.78
N PHE A 80 -14.20 -0.77 -6.09
CA PHE A 80 -12.91 -0.11 -5.99
C PHE A 80 -11.89 -1.00 -5.26
N ILE A 81 -12.24 -1.51 -4.07
CA ILE A 81 -11.38 -2.41 -3.30
C ILE A 81 -11.10 -3.70 -4.07
N ASN A 82 -12.14 -4.34 -4.63
CA ASN A 82 -11.98 -5.59 -5.39
C ASN A 82 -11.04 -5.44 -6.60
N ARG A 83 -10.99 -4.26 -7.24
CA ARG A 83 -10.04 -4.03 -8.35
C ARG A 83 -8.61 -3.86 -7.85
N SER A 84 -8.41 -3.19 -6.72
CA SER A 84 -7.09 -3.11 -6.07
C SER A 84 -6.62 -4.51 -5.69
N ASP A 85 -7.48 -5.33 -5.08
CA ASP A 85 -7.13 -6.70 -4.70
C ASP A 85 -6.77 -7.56 -5.91
N ARG A 86 -7.54 -7.47 -6.99
CA ARG A 86 -7.23 -8.21 -8.23
C ARG A 86 -5.88 -7.83 -8.81
N ALA A 87 -5.53 -6.54 -8.73
CA ALA A 87 -4.23 -6.04 -9.21
C ALA A 87 -3.05 -6.51 -8.35
N LEU A 88 -3.26 -7.09 -7.15
CA LEU A 88 -2.18 -7.73 -6.37
C LEU A 88 -1.73 -9.07 -6.95
N TYR A 89 -2.59 -9.73 -7.72
CA TYR A 89 -2.34 -11.08 -8.25
C TYR A 89 -1.81 -11.06 -9.70
N GLU A 90 -1.75 -9.90 -10.33
CA GLU A 90 -1.17 -9.67 -11.67
C GLU A 90 0.31 -9.29 -11.59
#